data_AF-A0A665UJ62-F1
#
_entry.id   AF-A0A665UJ62-F1
#
_cell.length_a   1.000
_cell.length_b   1.000
_cell.length_c   1.000
_cell.angle_alpha   90.00
_cell.angle_beta   90.00
_cell.angle_gamma   90.00
#
_symmetry.space_group_name_H-M   'P 1'
#
loop_
_entity.id
_entity.type
_entity.pdbx_description
1 polymer ?
#
loop_
_entity_poly.entity_id
_entity_poly.type
_entity_poly.pdbx_seq_one_letter_code
_entity_poly.pdbx_strand_id
1 'polypeptide(L)'
;MLDIISISNQASFTIIDTDQEEEAPAEEEEEEEEEEEEEMVDPLETIRAKCEQTEHCVHYKERLEACETRVGSRSHTEEDCTEELFDFLHARDHCVSEQHRDSVAHKLFHNVK
;
A
#
# COMPACT_ATOMS: atom_id res chain seq x y z
N MET A 1 10.84 8.52 46.06
CA MET A 1 10.06 7.43 45.44
C MET A 1 8.72 7.44 46.15
N LEU A 2 7.71 7.98 45.47
CA LEU A 2 6.27 8.01 45.75
C LEU A 2 5.78 9.38 45.29
N ASP A 3 5.06 9.41 44.16
CA ASP A 3 3.98 10.35 43.92
C ASP A 3 2.99 9.79 42.89
N ILE A 4 1.74 9.65 43.36
CA ILE A 4 0.48 9.99 42.70
C ILE A 4 -0.05 9.03 41.61
N ILE A 5 -0.78 8.02 42.09
CA ILE A 5 -2.23 7.77 41.83
C ILE A 5 -2.74 8.01 40.40
N SER A 6 -3.10 6.87 39.77
CA SER A 6 -4.39 6.59 39.09
C SER A 6 -4.87 7.58 38.03
N ILE A 7 -5.02 7.12 36.80
CA ILE A 7 -6.32 6.85 36.16
C ILE A 7 -6.05 6.22 34.78
N SER A 8 -6.79 5.14 34.49
CA SER A 8 -6.99 4.55 33.16
C SER A 8 -5.95 3.56 32.66
N ASN A 9 -5.93 2.36 33.25
CA ASN A 9 -5.74 1.16 32.44
C ASN A 9 -6.61 0.03 32.98
N GLN A 10 -7.92 0.20 32.79
CA GLN A 10 -8.93 -0.82 33.03
C GLN A 10 -9.86 -0.84 31.81
N ALA A 11 -9.44 -1.61 30.81
CA ALA A 11 -10.28 -2.26 29.80
C ALA A 11 -9.31 -3.00 28.87
N SER A 12 -9.01 -4.27 29.14
CA SER A 12 -9.71 -5.39 28.50
C SER A 12 -9.36 -5.52 27.01
N PHE A 13 -8.26 -6.22 26.72
CA PHE A 13 -8.20 -7.05 25.50
C PHE A 13 -7.31 -8.27 25.77
N THR A 14 -7.67 -9.03 26.79
CA THR A 14 -7.44 -10.47 26.79
C THR A 14 -8.76 -11.10 26.34
N ILE A 15 -8.84 -11.41 25.05
CA ILE A 15 -9.72 -12.49 24.59
C ILE A 15 -8.77 -13.60 24.16
N ILE A 16 -8.45 -14.44 25.14
CA ILE A 16 -8.06 -15.83 24.91
C ILE A 16 -9.38 -16.57 25.11
N ASP A 17 -10.13 -16.80 24.03
CA ASP A 17 -11.25 -17.74 24.05
C ASP A 17 -10.64 -19.14 23.96
N THR A 18 -10.37 -19.71 25.13
CA THR A 18 -10.22 -21.16 25.31
C THR A 18 -11.60 -21.77 25.39
N ASP A 19 -12.11 -22.28 24.27
CA ASP A 19 -13.21 -23.24 24.21
C ASP A 19 -12.65 -24.63 23.88
N GLN A 20 -12.88 -25.56 24.79
CA GLN A 20 -12.70 -27.02 24.71
C GLN A 20 -14.15 -27.55 24.72
N GLU A 21 -14.68 -28.51 23.93
CA GLU A 21 -14.21 -29.59 23.05
C GLU A 21 -15.49 -30.24 22.46
N GLU A 22 -15.52 -30.62 21.18
CA GLU A 22 -16.38 -31.72 20.68
C GLU A 22 -15.83 -32.27 19.34
N GLU A 23 -15.45 -33.55 19.33
CA GLU A 23 -15.01 -34.30 18.15
C GLU A 23 -16.18 -34.70 17.24
N ALA A 24 -15.99 -34.62 15.92
CA ALA A 24 -16.51 -35.60 14.96
C ALA A 24 -15.65 -35.57 13.67
N PRO A 25 -15.16 -36.73 13.18
CA PRO A 25 -14.27 -36.80 12.02
C PRO A 25 -15.06 -36.89 10.72
N ALA A 26 -14.63 -36.14 9.72
CA ALA A 26 -14.94 -36.39 8.32
C ALA A 26 -13.69 -36.00 7.52
N GLU A 27 -12.71 -36.91 7.52
CA GLU A 27 -11.74 -37.00 6.43
C GLU A 27 -12.52 -37.45 5.20
N GLU A 28 -12.40 -36.70 4.09
CA GLU A 28 -12.30 -37.15 2.69
C GLU A 28 -12.81 -36.02 1.77
N GLU A 29 -11.94 -35.64 0.81
CA GLU A 29 -12.13 -34.70 -0.31
C GLU A 29 -11.71 -33.22 -0.09
N GLU A 30 -10.43 -32.98 0.23
CA GLU A 30 -9.79 -31.64 0.07
C GLU A 30 -8.46 -31.72 -0.71
N GLU A 31 -8.35 -32.61 -1.69
CA GLU A 31 -7.20 -32.62 -2.62
C GLU A 31 -7.72 -32.37 -4.03
N GLU A 32 -7.14 -31.38 -4.73
CA GLU A 32 -7.35 -30.99 -6.15
C GLU A 32 -8.11 -29.68 -6.48
N GLU A 33 -7.90 -28.57 -5.75
CA GLU A 33 -8.12 -27.21 -6.32
C GLU A 33 -6.95 -26.23 -6.04
N GLU A 34 -5.70 -26.71 -6.07
CA GLU A 34 -4.50 -25.85 -5.95
C GLU A 34 -3.84 -25.51 -7.31
N GLU A 35 -4.59 -25.46 -8.41
CA GLU A 35 -4.00 -25.09 -9.70
C GLU A 35 -4.67 -23.87 -10.35
N GLU A 36 -3.84 -22.84 -10.56
CA GLU A 36 -4.04 -21.59 -11.32
C GLU A 36 -4.56 -20.36 -10.53
N GLU A 37 -3.81 -19.92 -9.51
CA GLU A 37 -3.71 -18.47 -9.25
C GLU A 37 -2.92 -17.82 -10.41
N GLU A 38 -3.59 -17.52 -11.52
CA GLU A 38 -3.02 -16.63 -12.54
C GLU A 38 -2.66 -15.29 -11.87
N GLU A 39 -1.42 -14.83 -12.05
CA GLU A 39 -0.92 -13.56 -11.48
C GLU A 39 -1.70 -12.38 -12.10
N MET A 40 -2.85 -12.05 -11.53
CA MET A 40 -3.70 -10.95 -11.97
C MET A 40 -2.99 -9.62 -11.67
N VAL A 41 -2.37 -9.02 -12.69
CA VAL A 41 -1.70 -7.72 -12.57
C VAL A 41 -2.74 -6.59 -12.55
N ASP A 42 -2.72 -5.75 -11.51
CA ASP A 42 -3.53 -4.53 -11.47
C ASP A 42 -3.11 -3.57 -12.62
N PRO A 43 -4.01 -3.25 -13.56
CA PRO A 43 -3.73 -2.29 -14.62
C PRO A 43 -3.27 -0.92 -14.10
N LEU A 44 -3.70 -0.52 -12.90
CA LEU A 44 -3.29 0.73 -12.27
C LEU A 44 -1.81 0.71 -11.88
N GLU A 45 -1.30 -0.42 -11.37
CA GLU A 45 0.12 -0.56 -11.03
C GLU A 45 1.01 -0.45 -12.27
N THR A 46 0.56 -1.00 -13.40
CA THR A 46 1.26 -0.82 -14.68
C THR A 46 1.32 0.66 -15.10
N ILE A 47 0.24 1.42 -14.91
CA ILE A 47 0.20 2.85 -15.24
C ILE A 47 1.07 3.65 -14.27
N ARG A 48 1.01 3.36 -12.97
CA ARG A 48 1.87 3.98 -11.96
C ARG A 48 3.34 3.78 -12.29
N ALA A 49 3.76 2.55 -12.58
CA ALA A 49 5.13 2.23 -12.96
C ALA A 49 5.59 3.02 -14.20
N LYS A 50 4.74 3.18 -15.21
CA LYS A 50 5.03 4.03 -16.39
C LYS A 50 5.14 5.50 -16.03
N CYS A 51 4.22 6.01 -15.21
CA CYS A 51 4.23 7.40 -14.78
C CYS A 51 5.47 7.75 -13.95
N GLU A 52 5.96 6.84 -13.11
CA GLU A 52 7.20 7.02 -12.34
C GLU A 52 8.45 7.19 -13.21
N GLN A 53 8.42 6.73 -14.47
CA GLN A 53 9.53 6.88 -15.43
C GLN A 53 9.50 8.21 -16.19
N THR A 54 8.45 9.02 -16.03
CA THR A 54 8.38 10.35 -16.65
C THR A 54 9.37 11.31 -15.99
N GLU A 55 9.99 12.20 -16.78
CA GLU A 55 11.01 13.14 -16.28
C GLU A 55 10.55 13.91 -15.04
N HIS A 56 9.31 14.40 -15.05
CA HIS A 56 8.74 15.13 -13.92
C HIS A 56 8.61 14.27 -12.66
N CYS A 57 8.15 13.03 -12.78
CA CYS A 57 8.05 12.13 -11.63
C CYS A 57 9.42 11.67 -11.13
N VAL A 58 10.37 11.41 -12.03
CA VAL A 58 11.76 11.07 -11.69
C VAL A 58 12.41 12.18 -10.86
N HIS A 59 12.28 13.45 -11.29
CA HIS A 59 12.84 14.58 -10.55
C HIS A 59 12.30 14.66 -9.11
N TYR A 60 10.98 14.50 -8.91
CA TYR A 60 10.42 14.53 -7.56
C TYR A 60 10.73 13.28 -6.74
N LYS A 61 10.86 12.12 -7.39
CA LYS A 61 11.33 10.89 -6.75
C LYS A 61 12.77 11.03 -6.25
N GLU A 62 13.67 11.59 -7.06
CA GLU A 62 15.05 11.88 -6.64
C GLU A 62 15.12 12.81 -5.43
N ARG A 63 14.24 13.83 -5.37
CA ARG A 63 14.13 14.72 -4.20
C ARG A 63 13.66 13.98 -2.96
N LEU A 64 12.66 13.10 -3.10
CA LEU A 64 12.16 12.26 -2.02
C LEU A 64 13.27 11.33 -1.51
N GLU A 65 13.96 10.61 -2.38
CA GLU A 65 15.07 9.71 -2.03
C GLU A 65 16.22 10.46 -1.35
N ALA A 66 16.52 11.69 -1.79
CA ALA A 66 17.50 12.55 -1.14
C ALA A 66 17.07 12.99 0.27
N CYS A 67 15.78 13.27 0.49
CA CYS A 67 15.24 13.54 1.83
C CYS A 67 15.31 12.29 2.70
N GLU A 68 14.87 11.13 2.21
CA GLU A 68 14.88 9.86 2.94
C GLU A 68 16.31 9.48 3.37
N THR A 69 17.28 9.67 2.48
CA THR A 69 18.71 9.47 2.80
C THR A 69 19.16 10.43 3.90
N ARG A 70 18.77 11.71 3.82
CA ARG A 70 19.12 12.73 4.82
C ARG A 70 18.50 12.42 6.19
N VAL A 71 17.20 12.12 6.25
CA VAL A 71 16.48 11.78 7.48
C VAL A 71 16.99 10.46 8.05
N GLY A 72 17.15 9.43 7.22
CA GLY A 72 17.66 8.11 7.64
C GLY A 72 19.10 8.12 8.13
N SER A 73 19.91 9.11 7.71
CA SER A 73 21.29 9.27 8.21
C SER A 73 21.40 9.88 9.60
N ARG A 74 20.31 10.44 10.15
CA ARG A 74 20.31 11.13 11.44
C ARG A 74 19.83 10.20 12.56
N SER A 75 20.58 10.17 13.66
CA SER A 75 20.18 9.41 14.86
C SER A 75 19.01 10.04 15.62
N HIS A 76 18.79 11.34 15.45
CA HIS A 76 17.67 12.08 16.02
C HIS A 76 17.36 13.30 15.14
N THR A 77 16.12 13.41 14.67
CA THR A 77 15.66 14.50 13.81
C THR A 77 14.14 14.65 13.95
N GLU A 78 13.65 15.88 13.89
CA GLU A 78 12.20 16.19 13.79
C GLU A 78 11.77 16.40 12.32
N GLU A 79 12.73 16.36 11.40
CA GLU A 79 12.48 16.43 9.95
C GLU A 79 11.79 15.16 9.45
N ASP A 80 10.75 15.35 8.64
CA ASP A 80 10.10 14.30 7.85
C ASP A 80 10.12 14.67 6.35
N CYS A 81 9.84 13.68 5.49
CA CYS A 81 9.85 13.83 4.02
C CYS A 81 8.45 13.95 3.43
N THR A 82 7.46 14.41 4.21
CA THR A 82 6.06 14.44 3.79
C THR A 82 5.83 15.43 2.65
N GLU A 83 6.58 16.54 2.61
CA GLU A 83 6.54 17.51 1.53
C GLU A 83 6.98 16.88 0.20
N GLU A 84 8.17 16.26 0.16
CA GLU A 84 8.68 15.59 -1.04
C GLU A 84 7.80 14.41 -1.48
N LEU A 85 7.20 13.70 -0.51
CA LEU A 85 6.25 12.63 -0.81
C LEU A 85 5.00 13.19 -1.51
N PHE A 86 4.40 14.26 -1.00
CA PHE A 86 3.23 14.86 -1.62
C PHE A 86 3.53 15.47 -2.98
N ASP A 87 4.71 16.08 -3.16
CA ASP A 87 5.20 16.55 -4.46
C ASP A 87 5.26 15.40 -5.48
N PHE A 88 5.87 14.27 -5.11
CA PHE A 88 5.97 13.08 -5.96
C PHE A 88 4.59 12.48 -6.27
N LEU A 89 3.72 12.34 -5.25
CA LEU A 89 2.36 11.83 -5.43
C LEU A 89 1.54 12.74 -6.37
N HIS A 90 1.65 14.06 -6.20
CA HIS A 90 0.97 15.01 -7.06
C HIS A 90 1.40 14.87 -8.53
N ALA A 91 2.70 14.78 -8.78
CA ALA A 91 3.26 14.55 -10.12
C ALA A 91 2.76 13.23 -10.73
N ARG A 92 2.85 12.13 -9.97
CA ARG A 92 2.45 10.80 -10.43
C ARG A 92 0.96 10.74 -10.72
N ASP A 93 0.12 11.24 -9.81
CA ASP A 93 -1.34 11.14 -9.94
C ASP A 93 -1.86 12.03 -11.08
N HIS A 94 -1.20 13.16 -11.35
CA HIS A 94 -1.47 13.95 -12.56
C HIS A 94 -1.25 13.11 -13.84
N CYS A 95 -0.10 12.44 -13.96
CA CYS A 95 0.19 11.54 -15.08
C CYS A 95 -0.78 10.34 -15.16
N VAL A 96 -1.09 9.70 -14.02
CA VAL A 96 -2.02 8.55 -13.98
C VAL A 96 -3.39 8.98 -14.49
N SER A 97 -3.86 10.18 -14.09
CA SER A 97 -5.14 10.72 -14.55
C SER A 97 -5.17 10.92 -16.06
N GLU A 98 -4.05 11.31 -16.67
CA GLU A 98 -3.90 11.48 -18.12
C GLU A 98 -3.91 10.13 -18.83
N GLN A 99 -3.08 9.19 -18.41
CA GLN A 99 -3.00 7.86 -19.03
C GLN A 99 -4.28 7.04 -18.86
N HIS A 100 -5.00 7.21 -17.75
CA HIS A 100 -6.29 6.54 -17.56
C HIS A 100 -7.33 7.06 -18.56
N ARG A 101 -7.31 8.36 -18.90
CA ARG A 101 -8.18 8.91 -19.96
C ARG A 101 -7.86 8.28 -21.31
N ASP A 102 -6.57 8.09 -21.63
CA ASP A 102 -6.15 7.48 -22.89
C ASP A 102 -6.56 6.00 -22.99
N SER A 103 -6.43 5.23 -21.90
CA SER A 103 -6.85 3.82 -21.88
C SER A 103 -8.37 3.66 -22.07
N VAL A 104 -9.17 4.52 -21.43
CA VAL A 104 -10.63 4.52 -21.56
C VAL A 104 -11.05 4.99 -22.95
N ALA A 105 -10.45 6.07 -23.46
CA ALA A 105 -10.70 6.57 -24.81
C ALA A 105 -10.32 5.53 -25.87
N HIS A 106 -9.15 4.92 -25.77
CA HIS A 106 -8.71 3.90 -26.71
C HIS A 106 -9.63 2.66 -26.71
N LYS A 107 -10.09 2.21 -25.53
CA LYS A 107 -11.11 1.14 -25.43
C LYS A 107 -12.46 1.56 -26.00
N LEU A 108 -12.88 2.81 -25.80
CA LEU A 108 -14.10 3.36 -26.39
C LEU A 108 -14.05 3.39 -27.92
N PHE A 109 -12.94 3.86 -28.51
CA PHE A 109 -12.81 4.00 -29.97
C PHE A 109 -12.49 2.68 -30.69
N HIS A 110 -11.91 1.67 -30.01
CA HIS A 110 -11.73 0.33 -30.58
C HIS A 110 -13.06 -0.43 -30.74
N ASN A 111 -14.11 -0.02 -30.03
CA ASN A 111 -15.42 -0.70 -30.05
C ASN A 111 -16.45 0.00 -30.96
N VAL A 112 -16.08 1.11 -31.60
CA VAL A 112 -16.91 1.79 -32.60
C VAL A 112 -16.39 1.40 -33.98
N LYS A 113 -17.15 0.53 -34.66
CA LYS A 113 -16.88 0.05 -36.03
C LYS A 113 -17.37 1.06 -37.07
#